data_AF-A0A0Q6CB92-F1
#
_entry.id   AF-A0A0Q6CB92-F1
#
_cell.length_a   1.000
_cell.length_b   1.000
_cell.length_c   1.000
_cell.angle_alpha   90.00
_cell.angle_beta   90.00
_cell.angle_gamma   90.00
#
_symmetry.space_group_name_H-M   'P 1'
#
loop_
_entity.id
_entity.type
_entity.pdbx_description
1 polymer ?
#
loop_
_entity_poly.entity_id
_entity_poly.type
_entity_poly.pdbx_seq_one_letter_code
_entity_poly.pdbx_strand_id
1 'polypeptide(L)'
;MDLPVGPVDVEPPRGAIVVALGDDVPALVGAAPAGATFYFRDAGEYRLARPIEPKPGQTFVGAKGAVLDGSREIGEVGREGALFVATGQTQEGRRLATGEPAPGAIRAGYPETLYIDGRPLRPVASRRAVTSGTFYFDYDADLIVFADDPAGRKVEAGVTPAAFASGADGVTISNLMIEQFAAPVQHGAIQGGGAWTIANNEVRLNYGVGIIVSGGSRIVANDVHDNGQMGLGGNGAGILVERNAIHANGFWSGIDVFWEGGGTKFAVTTDLVVRGNHSESNHGFGLWTDIDNVGTLYEGNRVVGNDGGGINHEISYQAVIRDNVLIGNGSSGRGNWLWGAAIQIQNSGPVEITGNRIDMSGGLNGIALIQQDRGTGAFGPYRTAGNIVYGNTLVSRDGAGRTGGAADHDEPGLLGGGNIFEGNRYFMDDGPHWWWGDFPSGDDWEAYRRDTRQDEGSVLSADRPDTSRW
;
A
#
# COMPACT_ATOMS: atom_id res chain seq x y z
N MET A 1 14.37 -9.91 -13.82
CA MET A 1 14.91 -8.84 -14.70
C MET A 1 14.11 -7.61 -14.36
N ASP A 2 14.73 -6.68 -13.64
CA ASP A 2 14.12 -5.44 -13.19
C ASP A 2 13.97 -4.52 -14.41
N LEU A 3 12.78 -4.51 -15.00
CA LEU A 3 12.43 -3.47 -15.95
C LEU A 3 12.37 -2.14 -15.19
N PRO A 4 12.86 -1.03 -15.78
CA PRO A 4 12.77 0.27 -15.14
C PRO A 4 11.31 0.63 -14.85
N VAL A 5 11.08 1.15 -13.65
CA VAL A 5 9.80 1.72 -13.21
C VAL A 5 9.97 3.23 -13.03
N GLY A 6 8.86 3.96 -13.02
CA GLY A 6 8.86 5.41 -12.87
C GLY A 6 9.21 6.16 -14.17
N PRO A 7 9.44 7.48 -14.08
CA PRO A 7 9.62 8.33 -15.25
C PRO A 7 10.86 7.98 -16.08
N VAL A 8 10.66 7.86 -17.38
CA VAL A 8 11.67 7.60 -18.41
C VAL A 8 11.82 8.79 -19.35
N ASP A 9 12.83 8.76 -20.21
CA ASP A 9 12.93 9.74 -21.29
C ASP A 9 11.83 9.47 -22.33
N VAL A 10 11.03 10.50 -22.62
CA VAL A 10 9.91 10.42 -23.57
C VAL A 10 9.98 11.58 -24.56
N GLU A 11 9.61 11.30 -25.81
CA GLU A 11 9.46 12.35 -26.82
C GLU A 11 8.11 13.07 -26.66
N PRO A 12 8.03 14.39 -26.94
CA PRO A 12 6.78 15.13 -26.90
C PRO A 12 5.70 14.47 -27.79
N PRO A 13 4.53 14.11 -27.25
CA PRO A 13 3.48 13.51 -28.06
C PRO A 13 3.00 14.48 -29.15
N ARG A 14 2.83 13.95 -30.37
CA ARG A 14 2.42 14.76 -31.52
C ARG A 14 1.05 15.39 -31.28
N GLY A 15 0.98 16.72 -31.42
CA GLY A 15 -0.29 17.47 -31.26
C GLY A 15 -0.71 17.69 -29.80
N ALA A 16 0.17 17.39 -28.83
CA ALA A 16 -0.08 17.71 -27.44
C ALA A 16 -0.15 19.23 -27.20
N ILE A 17 -1.04 19.62 -26.30
CA ILE A 17 -1.06 20.94 -25.70
C ILE A 17 0.14 21.00 -24.74
N VAL A 18 1.07 21.90 -25.03
CA VAL A 18 2.27 22.08 -24.20
C VAL A 18 1.88 22.83 -22.93
N VAL A 19 2.30 22.29 -21.79
CA VAL A 19 2.15 22.88 -20.46
C VAL A 19 3.54 23.34 -19.98
N ALA A 20 3.68 24.64 -19.75
CA ALA A 20 4.90 25.28 -19.28
C ALA A 20 4.83 25.58 -17.77
N LEU A 21 5.99 25.75 -17.14
CA LEU A 21 6.05 26.18 -15.74
C LEU A 21 5.35 27.53 -15.57
N GLY A 22 4.50 27.63 -14.54
CA GLY A 22 3.69 28.83 -14.26
C GLY A 22 2.32 28.86 -14.92
N ASP A 23 1.99 27.91 -15.80
CA ASP A 23 0.65 27.78 -16.35
C ASP A 23 -0.37 27.37 -15.26
N ASP A 24 -1.60 27.91 -15.34
CA ASP A 24 -2.74 27.37 -14.58
C ASP A 24 -3.19 26.07 -15.26
N VAL A 25 -2.56 24.96 -14.86
CA VAL A 25 -2.80 23.63 -15.44
C VAL A 25 -4.28 23.23 -15.35
N PRO A 26 -4.97 23.33 -14.20
CA PRO A 26 -6.40 23.02 -14.14
C PRO A 26 -7.25 23.86 -15.11
N ALA A 27 -6.95 25.15 -15.29
CA ALA A 27 -7.66 25.98 -16.27
C ALA A 27 -7.42 25.54 -17.72
N LEU A 28 -6.17 25.22 -18.08
CA LEU A 28 -5.84 24.69 -19.41
C LEU A 28 -6.58 23.38 -19.71
N VAL A 29 -6.63 22.49 -18.73
CA VAL A 29 -7.33 21.20 -18.85
C VAL A 29 -8.84 21.40 -18.98
N GLY A 30 -9.39 22.31 -18.17
CA GLY A 30 -10.80 22.71 -18.23
C GLY A 30 -11.20 23.28 -19.59
N ALA A 31 -10.31 24.00 -20.28
CA ALA A 31 -10.60 24.60 -21.58
C ALA A 31 -10.49 23.63 -22.77
N ALA A 32 -9.64 22.59 -22.69
CA ALA A 32 -9.39 21.67 -23.80
C ALA A 32 -10.53 20.64 -24.00
N PRO A 33 -10.75 20.06 -25.20
CA PRO A 33 -11.78 19.02 -25.37
C PRO A 33 -11.43 17.70 -24.66
N ALA A 34 -12.42 16.82 -24.53
CA ALA A 34 -12.19 15.39 -24.23
C ALA A 34 -11.23 14.78 -25.26
N GLY A 35 -10.43 13.78 -24.86
CA GLY A 35 -9.42 13.17 -25.72
C GLY A 35 -8.17 14.01 -25.97
N ALA A 36 -8.09 15.25 -25.46
CA ALA A 36 -6.90 16.07 -25.60
C ALA A 36 -5.68 15.45 -24.90
N THR A 37 -4.49 15.68 -25.46
CA THR A 37 -3.21 15.29 -24.86
C THR A 37 -2.48 16.51 -24.35
N PHE A 38 -1.92 16.43 -23.15
CA PHE A 38 -1.10 17.46 -22.50
C PHE A 38 0.31 16.96 -22.31
N TYR A 39 1.30 17.82 -22.58
CA TYR A 39 2.70 17.53 -22.39
C TYR A 39 3.36 18.54 -21.46
N PHE A 40 3.76 18.09 -20.26
CA PHE A 40 4.50 18.91 -19.29
C PHE A 40 5.96 18.93 -19.72
N ARG A 41 6.34 19.98 -20.43
CA ARG A 41 7.59 20.00 -21.22
C ARG A 41 8.85 20.10 -20.37
N ASP A 42 8.79 20.85 -19.29
CA ASP A 42 9.97 21.31 -18.57
C ASP A 42 10.17 20.45 -17.31
N ALA A 43 11.42 20.14 -16.98
CA ALA A 43 11.74 19.63 -15.66
C ALA A 43 11.52 20.75 -14.62
N GLY A 44 10.86 20.43 -13.51
CA GLY A 44 10.53 21.40 -12.48
C GLY A 44 9.11 21.23 -11.92
N GLU A 45 8.79 22.10 -10.97
CA GLU A 45 7.57 22.02 -10.16
C GLU A 45 6.42 22.81 -10.79
N TYR A 46 5.44 22.07 -11.27
CA TYR A 46 4.12 22.55 -11.66
C TYR A 46 3.21 22.54 -10.43
N ARG A 47 3.24 23.64 -9.67
CA ARG A 47 2.46 23.77 -8.44
C ARG A 47 0.98 23.90 -8.74
N LEU A 48 0.18 23.00 -8.17
CA LEU A 48 -1.26 22.99 -8.38
C LEU A 48 -1.96 23.66 -7.21
N ALA A 49 -2.71 24.72 -7.48
CA ALA A 49 -3.56 25.37 -6.47
C ALA A 49 -4.90 24.63 -6.24
N ARG A 50 -5.26 23.74 -7.18
CA ARG A 50 -6.45 22.89 -7.14
C ARG A 50 -6.20 21.63 -7.99
N PRO A 51 -6.89 20.51 -7.72
CA PRO A 51 -6.74 19.31 -8.53
C PRO A 51 -7.05 19.57 -10.01
N ILE A 52 -6.37 18.82 -10.88
CA ILE A 52 -6.76 18.71 -12.28
C ILE A 52 -8.01 17.81 -12.32
N GLU A 53 -9.03 18.24 -13.07
CA GLU A 53 -10.26 17.48 -13.32
C GLU A 53 -10.28 17.02 -14.79
N PRO A 54 -9.70 15.85 -15.12
CA PRO A 54 -9.70 15.33 -16.48
C PRO A 54 -11.11 15.11 -17.05
N LYS A 55 -11.22 15.29 -18.37
CA LYS A 55 -12.35 14.85 -19.20
C LYS A 55 -12.06 13.47 -19.81
N PRO A 56 -13.10 12.76 -20.29
CA PRO A 56 -12.93 11.40 -20.83
C PRO A 56 -11.84 11.33 -21.90
N GLY A 57 -11.02 10.28 -21.85
CA GLY A 57 -9.98 10.01 -22.84
C GLY A 57 -8.78 10.97 -22.82
N GLN A 58 -8.72 11.96 -21.92
CA GLN A 58 -7.58 12.87 -21.88
C GLN A 58 -6.29 12.16 -21.46
N THR A 59 -5.16 12.62 -21.98
CA THR A 59 -3.83 12.05 -21.74
C THR A 59 -2.88 13.10 -21.20
N PHE A 60 -2.15 12.76 -20.14
CA PHE A 60 -1.17 13.60 -19.47
C PHE A 60 0.19 12.92 -19.51
N VAL A 61 1.19 13.58 -20.11
CA VAL A 61 2.55 13.05 -20.25
C VAL A 61 3.54 14.07 -19.73
N GLY A 62 4.38 13.67 -18.78
CA GLY A 62 5.50 14.49 -18.33
C GLY A 62 6.77 14.26 -19.15
N ALA A 63 7.54 15.31 -19.39
CA ALA A 63 8.97 15.15 -19.64
C ALA A 63 9.62 14.57 -18.38
N LYS A 64 10.74 13.85 -18.53
CA LYS A 64 11.51 13.39 -17.37
C LYS A 64 11.92 14.60 -16.53
N GLY A 65 11.55 14.62 -15.25
CA GLY A 65 11.77 15.76 -14.37
C GLY A 65 10.54 16.64 -14.12
N ALA A 66 9.42 16.42 -14.81
CA ALA A 66 8.19 17.17 -14.57
C ALA A 66 7.52 16.71 -13.26
N VAL A 67 7.38 17.63 -12.30
CA VAL A 67 6.82 17.38 -10.96
C VAL A 67 5.49 18.10 -10.83
N LEU A 68 4.41 17.37 -10.57
CA LEU A 68 3.18 17.95 -10.04
C LEU A 68 3.29 18.03 -8.52
N ASP A 69 3.24 19.24 -7.98
CA ASP A 69 3.48 19.50 -6.56
C ASP A 69 2.22 20.10 -5.90
N GLY A 70 1.78 19.48 -4.80
CA GLY A 70 0.61 19.90 -4.03
C GLY A 70 0.90 20.86 -2.87
N SER A 71 2.15 21.29 -2.73
CA SER A 71 2.62 22.15 -1.65
C SER A 71 2.75 23.62 -2.09
N ARG A 72 2.86 24.49 -1.09
CA ARG A 72 3.21 25.91 -1.27
C ARG A 72 4.31 26.31 -0.31
N GLU A 73 5.13 27.28 -0.71
CA GLU A 73 6.03 27.93 0.23
C GLU A 73 5.24 28.57 1.37
N ILE A 74 5.75 28.43 2.60
CA ILE A 74 5.05 28.90 3.81
C ILE A 74 5.10 30.43 3.99
N GLY A 75 5.90 31.14 3.19
CA GLY A 75 6.02 32.59 3.22
C GLY A 75 6.97 33.09 4.32
N GLU A 76 6.65 34.24 4.91
CA GLU A 76 7.49 34.88 5.92
C GLU A 76 7.55 34.05 7.21
N VAL A 77 8.78 33.84 7.70
CA VAL A 77 9.06 33.08 8.93
C VAL A 77 9.74 33.99 9.94
N GLY A 78 9.08 34.24 11.06
CA GLY A 78 9.63 34.93 12.21
C GLY A 78 10.44 34.00 13.11
N ARG A 79 11.39 34.55 13.86
CA ARG A 79 12.14 33.81 14.89
C ARG A 79 11.66 34.19 16.28
N GLU A 80 11.30 33.19 17.08
CA GLU A 80 10.88 33.34 18.47
C GLU A 80 11.76 32.45 19.38
N GLY A 81 12.85 33.04 19.89
CA GLY A 81 13.84 32.30 20.66
C GLY A 81 14.57 31.25 19.82
N ALA A 82 14.39 29.97 20.17
CA ALA A 82 14.94 28.83 19.44
C ALA A 82 13.99 28.29 18.35
N LEU A 83 12.79 28.86 18.21
CA LEU A 83 11.77 28.40 17.27
C LEU A 83 11.61 29.37 16.11
N PHE A 84 11.10 28.84 15.01
CA PHE A 84 10.67 29.54 13.83
C PHE A 84 9.15 29.45 13.72
N VAL A 85 8.51 30.57 13.36
CA VAL A 85 7.05 30.72 13.35
C VAL A 85 6.63 31.32 12.02
N ALA A 86 5.88 30.56 11.24
CA ALA A 86 5.21 31.04 10.04
C ALA A 86 3.76 31.40 10.38
N THR A 87 3.33 32.60 10.00
CA THR A 87 1.98 33.11 10.25
C THR A 87 1.10 32.93 9.01
N GLY A 88 -0.23 33.10 9.16
CA GLY A 88 -1.18 33.01 8.04
C GLY A 88 -1.27 31.62 7.42
N GLN A 89 -1.00 30.59 8.22
CA GLN A 89 -1.10 29.20 7.83
C GLN A 89 -2.54 28.73 8.06
N THR A 90 -3.40 29.02 7.10
CA THR A 90 -4.85 28.72 7.16
C THR A 90 -5.23 27.44 6.42
N GLN A 91 -4.23 26.66 5.97
CA GLN A 91 -4.50 25.39 5.33
C GLN A 91 -5.11 24.44 6.36
N GLU A 92 -6.35 24.03 6.12
CA GLU A 92 -7.06 23.01 6.88
C GLU A 92 -7.67 22.05 5.87
N GLY A 93 -6.90 21.03 5.52
CA GLY A 93 -7.33 20.04 4.54
C GLY A 93 -8.50 19.21 5.06
N ARG A 94 -9.22 18.59 4.12
CA ARG A 94 -10.41 17.82 4.44
C ARG A 94 -10.05 16.63 5.34
N ARG A 95 -10.75 16.52 6.46
CA ARG A 95 -10.69 15.37 7.37
C ARG A 95 -11.90 14.46 7.18
N LEU A 96 -11.68 13.16 7.27
CA LEU A 96 -12.74 12.16 7.29
C LEU A 96 -12.89 11.60 8.70
N ALA A 97 -14.13 11.49 9.16
CA ALA A 97 -14.44 10.97 10.49
C ALA A 97 -14.23 9.44 10.61
N THR A 98 -14.05 8.76 9.48
CA THR A 98 -13.88 7.31 9.40
C THR A 98 -12.44 6.84 9.65
N GLY A 99 -11.48 7.75 9.80
CA GLY A 99 -10.07 7.41 10.01
C GLY A 99 -9.82 6.79 11.39
N GLU A 100 -9.17 5.63 11.42
CA GLU A 100 -8.69 5.01 12.66
C GLU A 100 -7.25 5.44 12.96
N PRO A 101 -7.02 6.20 14.06
CA PRO A 101 -5.69 6.70 14.39
C PRO A 101 -4.81 5.60 15.00
N ALA A 102 -3.55 5.53 14.58
CA ALA A 102 -2.58 4.66 15.24
C ALA A 102 -2.42 5.08 16.72
N PRO A 103 -2.22 4.13 17.64
CA PRO A 103 -2.03 4.44 19.06
C PRO A 103 -0.92 5.48 19.29
N GLY A 104 -1.27 6.60 19.92
CA GLY A 104 -0.33 7.69 20.23
C GLY A 104 0.02 8.60 19.05
N ALA A 105 -0.60 8.42 17.88
CA ALA A 105 -0.41 9.30 16.75
C ALA A 105 -0.88 10.73 17.07
N ILE A 106 -0.07 11.70 16.65
CA ILE A 106 -0.40 13.11 16.75
C ILE A 106 -1.00 13.56 15.44
N ARG A 107 -2.13 14.28 15.50
CA ARG A 107 -2.80 14.83 14.31
C ARG A 107 -3.11 13.74 13.26
N ALA A 108 -3.46 12.53 13.71
CA ALA A 108 -3.91 11.46 12.82
C ALA A 108 -5.11 11.91 11.97
N GLY A 109 -4.98 11.72 10.67
CA GLY A 109 -5.99 12.15 9.69
C GLY A 109 -6.09 13.67 9.46
N TYR A 110 -5.13 14.46 9.92
CA TYR A 110 -4.99 15.88 9.57
C TYR A 110 -3.94 16.04 8.45
N PRO A 111 -4.35 16.32 7.21
CA PRO A 111 -3.48 16.22 6.05
C PRO A 111 -2.47 17.36 5.89
N GLU A 112 -2.45 18.35 6.80
CA GLU A 112 -1.50 19.45 6.71
C GLU A 112 -0.10 18.99 7.13
N THR A 113 0.86 19.25 6.25
CA THR A 113 2.22 18.75 6.31
C THR A 113 3.19 19.92 6.24
N LEU A 114 4.40 19.72 6.76
CA LEU A 114 5.50 20.67 6.62
C LEU A 114 6.71 19.93 6.08
N TYR A 115 7.31 20.45 5.01
CA TYR A 115 8.49 19.91 4.37
C TYR A 115 9.64 20.91 4.48
N ILE A 116 10.85 20.39 4.69
CA ILE A 116 12.07 21.16 4.47
C ILE A 116 12.98 20.41 3.50
N ASP A 117 13.32 21.05 2.39
CA ASP A 117 14.04 20.47 1.25
C ASP A 117 13.43 19.13 0.79
N GLY A 118 12.10 19.10 0.66
CA GLY A 118 11.34 17.92 0.23
C GLY A 118 11.24 16.80 1.27
N ARG A 119 11.62 17.03 2.54
CA ARG A 119 11.50 16.03 3.62
C ARG A 119 10.39 16.40 4.60
N PRO A 120 9.42 15.50 4.87
CA PRO A 120 8.34 15.78 5.81
C PRO A 120 8.88 15.85 7.25
N LEU A 121 8.41 16.83 8.01
CA LEU A 121 8.64 16.94 9.45
C LEU A 121 7.55 16.18 10.21
N ARG A 122 7.88 15.70 11.41
CA ARG A 122 6.92 14.97 12.25
C ARG A 122 6.04 15.93 13.07
N PRO A 123 4.71 15.76 13.09
CA PRO A 123 3.85 16.61 13.91
C PRO A 123 4.04 16.34 15.40
N VAL A 124 3.93 17.39 16.22
CA VAL A 124 3.93 17.30 17.70
C VAL A 124 2.71 18.02 18.28
N ALA A 125 2.28 17.58 19.47
CA ALA A 125 1.00 17.97 20.06
C ALA A 125 0.97 19.40 20.65
N SER A 126 2.13 20.04 20.80
CA SER A 126 2.21 21.38 21.38
C SER A 126 3.49 22.08 20.95
N ARG A 127 3.44 23.41 21.00
CA ARG A 127 4.60 24.28 20.76
C ARG A 127 5.83 23.93 21.61
N ARG A 128 5.63 23.49 22.86
CA ARG A 128 6.73 23.12 23.77
C ARG A 128 7.43 21.82 23.37
N ALA A 129 6.77 20.97 22.60
CA ALA A 129 7.32 19.71 22.12
C ALA A 129 8.14 19.86 20.83
N VAL A 130 8.18 21.07 20.25
CA VAL A 130 8.90 21.33 19.01
C VAL A 130 10.41 21.22 19.24
N THR A 131 11.01 20.30 18.50
CA THR A 131 12.45 20.02 18.40
C THR A 131 12.83 19.87 16.91
N SER A 132 14.13 19.76 16.59
CA SER A 132 14.57 19.54 15.21
C SER A 132 13.90 18.30 14.60
N GLY A 133 13.47 18.39 13.35
CA GLY A 133 12.72 17.36 12.62
C GLY A 133 11.22 17.32 12.96
N THR A 134 10.70 18.29 13.73
CA THR A 134 9.29 18.32 14.13
C THR A 134 8.63 19.67 13.91
N PHE A 135 7.29 19.67 13.82
CA PHE A 135 6.50 20.88 13.72
C PHE A 135 5.21 20.81 14.55
N TYR A 136 4.74 21.96 15.00
CA TYR A 136 3.44 22.14 15.63
C TYR A 136 2.59 23.04 14.72
N PHE A 137 1.35 22.64 14.46
CA PHE A 137 0.37 23.47 13.79
C PHE A 137 -0.58 24.03 14.85
N ASP A 138 -0.60 25.35 15.01
CA ASP A 138 -1.51 26.06 15.89
C ASP A 138 -2.72 26.53 15.08
N TYR A 139 -3.76 25.71 15.04
CA TYR A 139 -4.96 25.97 14.23
C TYR A 139 -5.71 27.23 14.70
N ASP A 140 -5.75 27.49 16.01
CA ASP A 140 -6.46 28.66 16.54
C ASP A 140 -5.78 29.98 16.17
N ALA A 141 -4.46 29.94 15.93
CA ALA A 141 -3.64 31.12 15.64
C ALA A 141 -3.14 31.18 14.19
N ASP A 142 -3.50 30.22 13.34
CA ASP A 142 -3.00 30.06 11.97
C ASP A 142 -1.47 30.08 11.89
N LEU A 143 -0.79 29.30 12.77
CA LEU A 143 0.67 29.24 12.83
C LEU A 143 1.22 27.85 12.52
N ILE A 144 2.35 27.81 11.82
CA ILE A 144 3.25 26.65 11.84
C ILE A 144 4.50 27.01 12.61
N VAL A 145 4.85 26.18 13.60
CA VAL A 145 6.02 26.36 14.47
C VAL A 145 6.98 25.18 14.33
N PHE A 146 8.26 25.44 14.05
CA PHE A 146 9.30 24.42 13.86
C PHE A 146 10.65 24.90 14.44
N ALA A 147 11.64 24.02 14.53
CA ALA A 147 12.95 24.34 15.14
C ALA A 147 14.12 24.36 14.14
N ASP A 148 13.98 23.69 13.01
CA ASP A 148 15.04 23.63 12.00
C ASP A 148 15.23 25.00 11.33
N ASP A 149 16.49 25.43 11.17
CA ASP A 149 16.80 26.72 10.57
C ASP A 149 16.35 26.77 9.10
N PRO A 150 15.43 27.69 8.72
CA PRO A 150 14.92 27.80 7.35
C PRO A 150 15.89 28.55 6.41
N ALA A 151 16.96 29.15 6.93
CA ALA A 151 17.82 30.03 6.13
C ALA A 151 18.45 29.30 4.92
N GLY A 152 18.12 29.77 3.71
CA GLY A 152 18.62 29.20 2.46
C GLY A 152 18.03 27.83 2.09
N ARG A 153 16.95 27.42 2.77
CA ARG A 153 16.28 26.13 2.56
C ARG A 153 14.88 26.33 1.98
N LYS A 154 14.39 25.31 1.27
CA LYS A 154 13.02 25.29 0.76
C LYS A 154 12.09 24.82 1.87
N VAL A 155 11.14 25.64 2.30
CA VAL A 155 10.19 25.29 3.37
C VAL A 155 8.76 25.44 2.87
N GLU A 156 8.02 24.33 2.93
CA GLU A 156 6.75 24.18 2.22
C GLU A 156 5.71 23.50 3.08
N ALA A 157 4.44 23.87 2.89
CA ALA A 157 3.32 23.16 3.47
C ALA A 157 2.47 22.50 2.39
N GLY A 158 2.04 21.26 2.62
CA GLY A 158 1.06 20.59 1.76
C GLY A 158 -0.32 21.26 1.89
N VAL A 159 -0.97 21.51 0.75
CA VAL A 159 -2.25 22.25 0.69
C VAL A 159 -3.26 21.58 -0.23
N THR A 160 -2.84 21.23 -1.45
CA THR A 160 -3.77 20.74 -2.47
C THR A 160 -4.07 19.26 -2.23
N PRO A 161 -5.33 18.81 -2.26
CA PRO A 161 -5.70 17.46 -1.85
C PRO A 161 -5.39 16.38 -2.89
N ALA A 162 -5.18 16.73 -4.16
CA ALA A 162 -4.85 15.76 -5.21
C ALA A 162 -4.23 16.44 -6.42
N ALA A 163 -3.42 15.69 -7.18
CA ALA A 163 -2.97 16.07 -8.50
C ALA A 163 -4.12 15.94 -9.51
N PHE A 164 -4.80 14.80 -9.46
CA PHE A 164 -5.91 14.46 -10.35
C PHE A 164 -7.09 13.95 -9.53
N ALA A 165 -8.28 14.49 -9.78
CA ALA A 165 -9.52 13.99 -9.19
C ALA A 165 -10.67 14.12 -10.19
N SER A 166 -11.15 13.00 -10.73
CA SER A 166 -12.27 13.02 -11.68
C SER A 166 -12.92 11.64 -11.81
N GLY A 167 -14.23 11.62 -12.03
CA GLY A 167 -14.97 10.41 -12.40
C GLY A 167 -15.02 10.15 -13.91
N ALA A 168 -14.31 10.92 -14.73
CA ALA A 168 -14.23 10.67 -16.18
C ALA A 168 -13.57 9.32 -16.48
N ASP A 169 -13.92 8.69 -17.60
CA ASP A 169 -13.34 7.39 -17.98
C ASP A 169 -12.17 7.52 -18.97
N GLY A 170 -11.30 6.51 -18.98
CA GLY A 170 -10.31 6.34 -20.06
C GLY A 170 -9.15 7.33 -20.04
N VAL A 171 -8.86 7.95 -18.89
CA VAL A 171 -7.77 8.94 -18.75
C VAL A 171 -6.42 8.23 -18.67
N THR A 172 -5.39 8.81 -19.27
CA THR A 172 -4.00 8.33 -19.15
C THR A 172 -3.15 9.35 -18.41
N ILE A 173 -2.43 8.91 -17.38
CA ILE A 173 -1.44 9.72 -16.64
C ILE A 173 -0.12 8.98 -16.71
N SER A 174 0.90 9.62 -17.27
CA SER A 174 2.18 8.97 -17.46
C SER A 174 3.38 9.90 -17.34
N ASN A 175 4.49 9.30 -16.92
CA ASN A 175 5.81 9.93 -16.94
C ASN A 175 5.91 11.22 -16.10
N LEU A 176 5.15 11.29 -15.00
CA LEU A 176 5.13 12.42 -14.07
C LEU A 176 5.68 12.00 -12.70
N MET A 177 6.33 12.93 -12.01
CA MET A 177 6.48 12.88 -10.56
C MET A 177 5.26 13.56 -9.92
N ILE A 178 4.67 12.96 -8.89
CA ILE A 178 3.46 13.46 -8.21
C ILE A 178 3.70 13.45 -6.71
N GLU A 179 3.81 14.64 -6.11
CA GLU A 179 4.25 14.77 -4.73
C GLU A 179 3.56 15.85 -3.88
N GLN A 180 3.67 15.65 -2.56
CA GLN A 180 3.31 16.61 -1.52
C GLN A 180 1.84 17.05 -1.53
N PHE A 181 0.94 16.21 -2.03
CA PHE A 181 -0.50 16.45 -1.93
C PHE A 181 -1.02 16.12 -0.52
N ALA A 182 -1.83 17.04 0.01
CA ALA A 182 -2.55 16.91 1.28
C ALA A 182 -3.80 16.03 1.12
N ALA A 183 -3.63 14.85 0.53
CA ALA A 183 -4.72 13.92 0.23
C ALA A 183 -5.42 13.49 1.52
N PRO A 184 -6.75 13.62 1.62
CA PRO A 184 -7.49 13.09 2.77
C PRO A 184 -7.23 11.59 2.93
N VAL A 185 -7.38 11.09 4.16
CA VAL A 185 -7.32 9.65 4.43
C VAL A 185 -8.30 8.90 3.50
N GLN A 186 -7.91 7.71 3.03
CA GLN A 186 -8.64 6.89 2.04
C GLN A 186 -8.80 7.52 0.64
N HIS A 187 -8.12 8.66 0.36
CA HIS A 187 -8.11 9.29 -0.96
C HIS A 187 -6.69 9.32 -1.53
N GLY A 188 -6.61 9.20 -2.86
CA GLY A 188 -5.37 9.25 -3.61
C GLY A 188 -4.96 10.66 -4.00
N ALA A 189 -3.64 10.91 -4.07
CA ALA A 189 -3.11 12.05 -4.84
C ALA A 189 -3.48 11.94 -6.33
N ILE A 190 -3.59 10.70 -6.83
CA ILE A 190 -4.35 10.38 -8.03
C ILE A 190 -5.65 9.70 -7.60
N GLN A 191 -6.78 10.38 -7.77
CA GLN A 191 -8.12 9.88 -7.49
C GLN A 191 -8.87 9.66 -8.80
N GLY A 192 -8.77 8.43 -9.33
CA GLY A 192 -9.19 8.08 -10.69
C GLY A 192 -10.57 7.45 -10.83
N GLY A 193 -11.19 7.71 -11.99
CA GLY A 193 -12.41 7.07 -12.48
C GLY A 193 -12.16 5.72 -13.14
N GLY A 194 -13.10 5.29 -14.00
CA GLY A 194 -13.06 3.98 -14.66
C GLY A 194 -12.08 3.92 -15.85
N ALA A 195 -11.46 2.78 -16.07
CA ALA A 195 -10.58 2.51 -17.21
C ALA A 195 -9.38 3.48 -17.35
N TRP A 196 -8.83 3.97 -16.23
CA TRP A 196 -7.63 4.83 -16.26
C TRP A 196 -6.37 4.02 -16.54
N THR A 197 -5.38 4.63 -17.18
CA THR A 197 -4.02 4.08 -17.29
C THR A 197 -3.04 4.99 -16.57
N ILE A 198 -2.46 4.48 -15.49
CA ILE A 198 -1.44 5.16 -14.67
C ILE A 198 -0.12 4.44 -14.91
N ALA A 199 0.77 5.05 -15.67
CA ALA A 199 1.96 4.36 -16.14
C ALA A 199 3.27 5.16 -16.04
N ASN A 200 4.35 4.53 -15.58
CA ASN A 200 5.68 5.14 -15.53
C ASN A 200 5.72 6.44 -14.71
N ASN A 201 4.94 6.56 -13.64
CA ASN A 201 4.97 7.70 -12.75
C ASN A 201 5.80 7.40 -11.50
N GLU A 202 6.31 8.45 -10.86
CA GLU A 202 6.81 8.39 -9.49
C GLU A 202 5.77 9.11 -8.60
N VAL A 203 5.22 8.42 -7.62
CA VAL A 203 4.14 8.96 -6.76
C VAL A 203 4.60 8.87 -5.32
N ARG A 204 4.97 10.02 -4.75
CA ARG A 204 5.64 10.06 -3.45
C ARG A 204 5.24 11.18 -2.52
N LEU A 205 5.49 11.00 -1.23
CA LEU A 205 5.32 12.05 -0.21
C LEU A 205 3.91 12.64 -0.15
N ASN A 206 2.90 11.91 -0.59
CA ASN A 206 1.51 12.33 -0.46
C ASN A 206 0.99 11.92 0.90
N TYR A 207 0.25 12.79 1.59
CA TYR A 207 -0.18 12.51 2.97
C TYR A 207 -1.05 11.25 3.08
N GLY A 208 -2.05 11.12 2.20
CA GLY A 208 -2.96 9.98 2.13
C GLY A 208 -2.42 8.83 1.30
N VAL A 209 -3.25 8.34 0.38
CA VAL A 209 -2.87 7.28 -0.57
C VAL A 209 -2.16 7.89 -1.78
N GLY A 210 -1.23 7.16 -2.40
CA GLY A 210 -0.64 7.58 -3.67
C GLY A 210 -1.65 7.54 -4.82
N ILE A 211 -2.16 6.35 -5.14
CA ILE A 211 -3.02 6.10 -6.30
C ILE A 211 -4.28 5.34 -5.88
N ILE A 212 -5.45 5.89 -6.17
CA ILE A 212 -6.75 5.22 -6.10
C ILE A 212 -7.38 5.19 -7.49
N VAL A 213 -7.86 4.03 -7.95
CA VAL A 213 -8.53 3.87 -9.25
C VAL A 213 -9.86 3.12 -9.13
N SER A 214 -10.69 3.21 -10.17
CA SER A 214 -11.91 2.41 -10.31
C SER A 214 -11.76 1.29 -11.36
N GLY A 215 -12.80 0.48 -11.54
CA GLY A 215 -12.83 -0.67 -12.45
C GLY A 215 -12.29 -0.42 -13.88
N GLY A 216 -11.66 -1.43 -14.46
CA GLY A 216 -11.04 -1.41 -15.79
C GLY A 216 -9.68 -0.73 -15.86
N SER A 217 -9.20 -0.16 -14.74
CA SER A 217 -7.97 0.63 -14.72
C SER A 217 -6.70 -0.23 -14.71
N ARG A 218 -5.60 0.39 -15.13
CA ARG A 218 -4.26 -0.21 -15.23
C ARG A 218 -3.26 0.65 -14.48
N ILE A 219 -2.59 0.10 -13.48
CA ILE A 219 -1.50 0.73 -12.74
C ILE A 219 -0.23 -0.04 -13.10
N VAL A 220 0.61 0.54 -13.96
CA VAL A 220 1.70 -0.20 -14.63
C VAL A 220 3.04 0.53 -14.53
N ALA A 221 4.10 -0.16 -14.07
CA ALA A 221 5.46 0.37 -14.09
C ALA A 221 5.66 1.69 -13.33
N ASN A 222 4.89 1.94 -12.28
CA ASN A 222 5.08 3.11 -11.41
C ASN A 222 6.06 2.82 -10.28
N ASP A 223 6.72 3.86 -9.79
CA ASP A 223 7.45 3.88 -8.52
C ASP A 223 6.58 4.61 -7.49
N VAL A 224 6.08 3.91 -6.47
CA VAL A 224 5.05 4.44 -5.56
C VAL A 224 5.53 4.28 -4.12
N HIS A 225 5.98 5.39 -3.54
CA HIS A 225 6.73 5.30 -2.29
C HIS A 225 6.60 6.49 -1.36
N ASP A 226 6.94 6.29 -0.10
CA ASP A 226 6.91 7.33 0.93
C ASP A 226 5.56 8.06 1.07
N ASN A 227 4.45 7.47 0.63
CA ASN A 227 3.12 8.03 0.87
C ASN A 227 2.70 7.76 2.32
N GLY A 228 2.03 8.71 2.95
CA GLY A 228 1.82 8.73 4.39
C GLY A 228 0.89 7.65 4.89
N GLN A 229 -0.10 7.23 4.10
CA GLN A 229 -1.04 6.17 4.45
C GLN A 229 -0.76 4.87 3.69
N MET A 230 -0.80 4.91 2.35
CA MET A 230 -0.68 3.70 1.53
C MET A 230 -0.21 4.02 0.11
N GLY A 231 0.39 3.07 -0.58
CA GLY A 231 0.77 3.23 -1.99
C GLY A 231 -0.44 3.25 -2.93
N LEU A 232 -1.17 2.13 -3.00
CA LEU A 232 -2.22 1.90 -4.00
C LEU A 232 -3.55 1.42 -3.39
N GLY A 233 -4.65 1.75 -4.04
CA GLY A 233 -5.93 1.10 -3.78
C GLY A 233 -6.95 1.31 -4.91
N GLY A 234 -8.17 0.85 -4.67
CA GLY A 234 -9.26 0.98 -5.64
C GLY A 234 -10.34 -0.06 -5.47
N ASN A 235 -11.36 0.05 -6.33
CA ASN A 235 -12.54 -0.79 -6.33
C ASN A 235 -13.13 -1.00 -7.73
N GLY A 236 -13.90 -2.08 -7.91
CA GLY A 236 -14.55 -2.42 -9.17
C GLY A 236 -13.87 -3.55 -9.96
N ALA A 237 -14.36 -3.82 -11.16
CA ALA A 237 -14.00 -5.01 -11.93
C ALA A 237 -12.79 -4.80 -12.85
N GLY A 238 -11.96 -5.84 -13.07
CA GLY A 238 -10.95 -5.89 -14.12
C GLY A 238 -9.79 -4.90 -13.96
N ILE A 239 -9.40 -4.60 -12.72
CA ILE A 239 -8.22 -3.76 -12.44
C ILE A 239 -6.95 -4.59 -12.65
N LEU A 240 -5.93 -3.99 -13.29
CA LEU A 240 -4.59 -4.57 -13.43
C LEU A 240 -3.56 -3.73 -12.68
N VAL A 241 -2.82 -4.36 -11.77
CA VAL A 241 -1.66 -3.82 -11.07
C VAL A 241 -0.43 -4.62 -11.49
N GLU A 242 0.43 -4.02 -12.31
CA GLU A 242 1.51 -4.76 -12.97
C GLU A 242 2.86 -4.04 -12.93
N ARG A 243 3.91 -4.76 -12.53
CA ARG A 243 5.31 -4.29 -12.60
C ARG A 243 5.58 -2.96 -11.87
N ASN A 244 4.90 -2.67 -10.76
CA ASN A 244 5.18 -1.47 -9.97
C ASN A 244 6.23 -1.75 -8.89
N ALA A 245 7.04 -0.75 -8.54
CA ALA A 245 7.75 -0.71 -7.25
C ALA A 245 6.87 0.02 -6.24
N ILE A 246 6.65 -0.59 -5.07
CA ILE A 246 5.72 -0.13 -4.04
C ILE A 246 6.44 -0.21 -2.70
N HIS A 247 7.00 0.90 -2.21
CA HIS A 247 7.91 0.82 -1.07
C HIS A 247 7.80 1.96 -0.07
N ALA A 248 8.19 1.70 1.18
CA ALA A 248 8.25 2.73 2.23
C ALA A 248 6.95 3.53 2.45
N ASN A 249 5.77 2.98 2.15
CA ASN A 249 4.50 3.66 2.40
C ASN A 249 3.99 3.42 3.84
N GLY A 250 3.19 4.35 4.37
CA GLY A 250 2.40 4.19 5.59
C GLY A 250 2.97 4.78 6.88
N PHE A 251 4.18 5.34 6.88
CA PHE A 251 4.91 5.61 8.14
C PHE A 251 4.57 6.95 8.82
N TRP A 252 3.81 7.86 8.21
CA TRP A 252 3.76 9.25 8.69
C TRP A 252 2.40 9.96 8.64
N SER A 253 1.33 9.34 8.13
CA SER A 253 -0.04 9.88 8.24
C SER A 253 -0.66 9.71 9.64
N GLY A 254 -0.06 8.85 10.49
CA GLY A 254 -0.58 8.53 11.81
C GLY A 254 -1.85 7.67 11.80
N ILE A 255 -2.22 7.10 10.66
CA ILE A 255 -3.33 6.15 10.53
C ILE A 255 -2.88 4.75 10.96
N ASP A 256 -3.77 4.00 11.61
CA ASP A 256 -3.50 2.62 11.98
C ASP A 256 -3.34 1.77 10.72
N VAL A 257 -2.14 1.24 10.52
CA VAL A 257 -1.79 0.45 9.34
C VAL A 257 -2.47 -0.92 9.32
N PHE A 258 -2.93 -1.41 10.48
CA PHE A 258 -3.77 -2.61 10.54
C PHE A 258 -5.23 -2.34 10.17
N TRP A 259 -5.64 -1.07 10.11
CA TRP A 259 -6.92 -0.67 9.55
C TRP A 259 -6.80 -0.36 8.06
N GLU A 260 -5.87 0.53 7.67
CA GLU A 260 -5.69 0.91 6.27
C GLU A 260 -4.32 1.58 6.01
N GLY A 261 -3.27 0.77 5.87
CA GLY A 261 -1.95 1.28 5.49
C GLY A 261 -1.02 0.21 4.90
N GLY A 262 0.07 0.69 4.29
CA GLY A 262 1.12 -0.15 3.70
C GLY A 262 1.25 -0.02 2.18
N GLY A 263 1.54 -1.12 1.49
CA GLY A 263 1.76 -1.13 0.05
C GLY A 263 0.47 -0.92 -0.74
N THR A 264 -0.48 -1.85 -0.63
CA THR A 264 -1.76 -1.76 -1.34
C THR A 264 -2.93 -2.25 -0.52
N LYS A 265 -4.14 -1.71 -0.76
CA LYS A 265 -5.41 -2.28 -0.29
C LYS A 265 -6.52 -2.04 -1.32
N PHE A 266 -7.10 -3.12 -1.83
CA PHE A 266 -8.24 -3.09 -2.75
C PHE A 266 -9.50 -3.62 -2.09
N ALA A 267 -10.64 -3.04 -2.43
CA ALA A 267 -11.93 -3.43 -1.89
C ALA A 267 -12.99 -3.55 -2.97
N VAL A 268 -13.91 -4.50 -2.80
CA VAL A 268 -15.06 -4.72 -3.68
C VAL A 268 -14.62 -4.84 -5.14
N THR A 269 -13.64 -5.72 -5.39
CA THR A 269 -13.14 -5.99 -6.73
C THR A 269 -13.66 -7.29 -7.32
N THR A 270 -13.72 -7.34 -8.65
CA THR A 270 -13.95 -8.58 -9.41
C THR A 270 -12.85 -8.71 -10.44
N ASP A 271 -12.21 -9.87 -10.54
CA ASP A 271 -11.14 -10.13 -11.51
C ASP A 271 -9.94 -9.17 -11.39
N LEU A 272 -9.55 -8.82 -10.15
CA LEU A 272 -8.34 -8.04 -9.87
C LEU A 272 -7.09 -8.88 -10.20
N VAL A 273 -6.16 -8.30 -10.96
CA VAL A 273 -4.86 -8.93 -11.24
C VAL A 273 -3.74 -8.10 -10.64
N VAL A 274 -2.98 -8.68 -9.72
CA VAL A 274 -1.78 -8.10 -9.10
C VAL A 274 -0.59 -8.98 -9.49
N ARG A 275 0.21 -8.51 -10.45
CA ARG A 275 1.29 -9.35 -11.02
C ARG A 275 2.64 -8.67 -11.22
N GLY A 276 3.71 -9.38 -10.92
CA GLY A 276 5.06 -8.93 -11.20
C GLY A 276 5.47 -7.64 -10.46
N ASN A 277 4.79 -7.28 -9.38
CA ASN A 277 5.12 -6.08 -8.59
C ASN A 277 6.23 -6.38 -7.57
N HIS A 278 6.97 -5.35 -7.18
CA HIS A 278 7.91 -5.39 -6.07
C HIS A 278 7.34 -4.54 -4.92
N SER A 279 6.87 -5.18 -3.84
CA SER A 279 6.31 -4.50 -2.67
C SER A 279 7.23 -4.69 -1.47
N GLU A 280 7.92 -3.63 -1.03
CA GLU A 280 8.95 -3.76 0.00
C GLU A 280 8.94 -2.68 1.09
N SER A 281 9.31 -3.06 2.31
CA SER A 281 9.55 -2.13 3.42
C SER A 281 8.40 -1.16 3.69
N ASN A 282 7.15 -1.56 3.42
CA ASN A 282 5.99 -0.75 3.77
C ASN A 282 5.69 -0.89 5.27
N HIS A 283 5.34 0.24 5.90
CA HIS A 283 4.76 0.25 7.24
C HIS A 283 3.29 -0.15 7.12
N GLY A 284 3.03 -1.46 7.26
CA GLY A 284 1.73 -2.07 7.00
C GLY A 284 1.86 -3.33 6.15
N PHE A 285 0.77 -3.73 5.51
CA PHE A 285 0.73 -4.93 4.66
C PHE A 285 1.42 -4.70 3.31
N GLY A 286 1.99 -5.75 2.73
CA GLY A 286 2.60 -5.68 1.39
C GLY A 286 1.57 -5.51 0.27
N LEU A 287 0.70 -6.51 0.12
CA LEU A 287 -0.39 -6.54 -0.86
C LEU A 287 -1.68 -7.00 -0.16
N TRP A 288 -2.72 -6.17 -0.14
CA TRP A 288 -3.95 -6.47 0.60
C TRP A 288 -5.20 -6.34 -0.29
N THR A 289 -6.13 -7.27 -0.10
CA THR A 289 -7.56 -7.11 -0.46
C THR A 289 -8.41 -7.26 0.77
N ASP A 290 -9.39 -6.39 0.92
CA ASP A 290 -10.33 -6.36 2.03
C ASP A 290 -11.74 -6.03 1.51
N ILE A 291 -12.75 -6.76 1.96
CA ILE A 291 -14.17 -6.62 1.63
C ILE A 291 -14.51 -7.04 0.19
N ASP A 292 -15.25 -8.14 0.06
CA ASP A 292 -15.97 -8.54 -1.16
C ASP A 292 -15.13 -8.61 -2.45
N ASN A 293 -13.85 -8.96 -2.34
CA ASN A 293 -13.01 -9.21 -3.52
C ASN A 293 -13.21 -10.65 -4.02
N VAL A 294 -13.44 -10.84 -5.33
CA VAL A 294 -13.66 -12.16 -5.94
C VAL A 294 -12.93 -12.29 -7.27
N GLY A 295 -12.33 -13.44 -7.53
CA GLY A 295 -11.53 -13.68 -8.74
C GLY A 295 -10.17 -12.98 -8.73
N THR A 296 -9.59 -12.72 -7.54
CA THR A 296 -8.28 -12.04 -7.46
C THR A 296 -7.14 -12.98 -7.85
N LEU A 297 -6.20 -12.50 -8.67
CA LEU A 297 -4.96 -13.20 -9.00
C LEU A 297 -3.75 -12.43 -8.46
N TYR A 298 -2.97 -13.07 -7.60
CA TYR A 298 -1.63 -12.62 -7.20
C TYR A 298 -0.59 -13.53 -7.85
N GLU A 299 0.19 -13.00 -8.81
CA GLU A 299 1.13 -13.81 -9.59
C GLU A 299 2.51 -13.18 -9.74
N GLY A 300 3.57 -13.93 -9.44
CA GLY A 300 4.93 -13.51 -9.78
C GLY A 300 5.39 -12.23 -9.07
N ASN A 301 4.76 -11.84 -7.96
CA ASN A 301 5.16 -10.67 -7.19
C ASN A 301 6.35 -11.01 -6.30
N ARG A 302 7.17 -9.99 -6.00
CA ARG A 302 8.21 -10.03 -4.98
C ARG A 302 7.79 -9.15 -3.81
N VAL A 303 7.62 -9.72 -2.62
CA VAL A 303 7.05 -9.04 -1.45
C VAL A 303 8.00 -9.17 -0.27
N VAL A 304 8.62 -8.08 0.19
CA VAL A 304 9.80 -8.14 1.05
C VAL A 304 9.74 -7.19 2.25
N GLY A 305 9.93 -7.71 3.46
CA GLY A 305 10.23 -6.90 4.63
C GLY A 305 9.13 -5.89 4.98
N ASN A 306 7.87 -6.19 4.68
CA ASN A 306 6.74 -5.36 5.13
C ASN A 306 6.48 -5.62 6.61
N ASP A 307 6.12 -4.57 7.36
CA ASP A 307 5.88 -4.68 8.80
C ASP A 307 4.67 -5.58 9.13
N GLY A 308 3.64 -5.51 8.29
CA GLY A 308 2.49 -6.41 8.27
C GLY A 308 2.73 -7.66 7.41
N GLY A 309 1.69 -8.47 7.24
CA GLY A 309 1.73 -9.65 6.37
C GLY A 309 2.11 -9.30 4.92
N GLY A 310 2.60 -10.30 4.19
CA GLY A 310 3.06 -10.12 2.82
C GLY A 310 1.89 -9.94 1.85
N ILE A 311 1.13 -11.02 1.64
CA ILE A 311 -0.13 -11.01 0.89
C ILE A 311 -1.27 -11.30 1.86
N ASN A 312 -2.21 -10.37 1.97
CA ASN A 312 -3.36 -10.46 2.86
C ASN A 312 -4.65 -10.47 2.03
N HIS A 313 -5.43 -11.55 2.16
CA HIS A 313 -6.72 -11.71 1.51
C HIS A 313 -7.80 -11.84 2.59
N GLU A 314 -8.50 -10.73 2.87
CA GLU A 314 -9.37 -10.57 4.02
C GLU A 314 -10.83 -10.34 3.61
N ILE A 315 -11.76 -11.01 4.30
CA ILE A 315 -13.23 -10.91 4.13
C ILE A 315 -13.64 -10.79 2.65
N SER A 316 -13.07 -11.70 1.88
CA SER A 316 -13.12 -11.81 0.42
C SER A 316 -13.38 -13.28 0.02
N TYR A 317 -13.43 -13.58 -1.27
CA TYR A 317 -13.84 -14.90 -1.79
C TYR A 317 -12.76 -15.57 -2.64
N GLN A 318 -13.08 -15.94 -3.88
CA GLN A 318 -12.20 -16.70 -4.74
C GLN A 318 -10.92 -15.92 -5.05
N ALA A 319 -9.77 -16.57 -4.89
CA ALA A 319 -8.49 -16.03 -5.34
C ALA A 319 -7.50 -17.13 -5.76
N VAL A 320 -6.47 -16.75 -6.50
CA VAL A 320 -5.30 -17.57 -6.82
C VAL A 320 -4.05 -16.79 -6.42
N ILE A 321 -3.18 -17.40 -5.61
CA ILE A 321 -1.92 -16.84 -5.14
C ILE A 321 -0.80 -17.78 -5.58
N ARG A 322 -0.11 -17.43 -6.67
CA ARG A 322 0.88 -18.33 -7.25
C ARG A 322 2.19 -17.70 -7.68
N ASP A 323 3.24 -18.50 -7.61
CA ASP A 323 4.58 -18.16 -8.12
C ASP A 323 5.15 -16.84 -7.57
N ASN A 324 4.71 -16.42 -6.37
CA ASN A 324 5.23 -15.23 -5.71
C ASN A 324 6.48 -15.57 -4.88
N VAL A 325 7.34 -14.57 -4.68
CA VAL A 325 8.46 -14.62 -3.76
C VAL A 325 8.16 -13.71 -2.57
N LEU A 326 8.21 -14.26 -1.35
CA LEU A 326 7.93 -13.52 -0.12
C LEU A 326 9.09 -13.68 0.86
N ILE A 327 9.62 -12.57 1.37
CA ILE A 327 10.83 -12.59 2.21
C ILE A 327 10.62 -11.69 3.43
N GLY A 328 10.72 -12.25 4.64
CA GLY A 328 10.80 -11.49 5.90
C GLY A 328 9.62 -10.57 6.20
N ASN A 329 8.41 -10.89 5.74
CA ASN A 329 7.22 -10.08 6.02
C ASN A 329 6.64 -10.38 7.40
N GLY A 330 5.96 -9.40 7.99
CA GLY A 330 5.17 -9.56 9.20
C GLY A 330 5.93 -9.32 10.51
N SER A 331 7.08 -8.66 10.46
CA SER A 331 7.94 -8.41 11.63
C SER A 331 7.22 -7.69 12.78
N SER A 332 6.18 -6.89 12.47
CA SER A 332 5.33 -6.16 13.42
C SER A 332 4.00 -6.86 13.70
N GLY A 333 3.78 -8.06 13.15
CA GLY A 333 2.62 -8.89 13.46
C GLY A 333 2.51 -9.14 14.96
N ARG A 334 1.34 -8.84 15.53
CA ARG A 334 1.13 -8.89 16.98
C ARG A 334 0.62 -10.26 17.44
N GLY A 335 1.23 -10.78 18.50
CA GLY A 335 0.74 -11.94 19.25
C GLY A 335 1.07 -13.30 18.63
N ASN A 336 0.64 -14.37 19.31
CA ASN A 336 0.93 -15.74 18.89
C ASN A 336 -0.05 -16.27 17.82
N TRP A 337 -1.01 -15.47 17.36
CA TRP A 337 -2.20 -15.96 16.66
C TRP A 337 -2.16 -15.76 15.14
N LEU A 338 -1.23 -16.46 14.47
CA LEU A 338 -1.02 -16.54 13.00
C LEU A 338 -1.00 -15.22 12.19
N TRP A 339 -1.17 -14.05 12.81
CA TRP A 339 -1.12 -12.74 12.18
C TRP A 339 0.24 -12.46 11.53
N GLY A 340 0.25 -11.57 10.54
CA GLY A 340 1.50 -11.18 9.89
C GLY A 340 2.15 -12.32 9.12
N ALA A 341 1.35 -13.28 8.64
CA ALA A 341 1.87 -14.33 7.79
C ALA A 341 2.36 -13.78 6.45
N ALA A 342 3.34 -14.46 5.84
CA ALA A 342 3.77 -14.16 4.48
C ALA A 342 2.57 -14.22 3.53
N ILE A 343 1.71 -15.23 3.66
CA ILE A 343 0.40 -15.28 3.02
C ILE A 343 -0.66 -15.51 4.09
N GLN A 344 -1.62 -14.59 4.21
CA GLN A 344 -2.70 -14.64 5.18
C GLN A 344 -4.05 -14.64 4.47
N ILE A 345 -4.82 -15.71 4.65
CA ILE A 345 -6.21 -15.83 4.22
C ILE A 345 -7.09 -15.68 5.45
N GLN A 346 -7.89 -14.63 5.51
CA GLN A 346 -8.72 -14.32 6.67
C GLN A 346 -10.17 -14.20 6.23
N ASN A 347 -11.03 -15.06 6.78
CA ASN A 347 -12.44 -15.09 6.47
C ASN A 347 -12.72 -15.21 4.95
N SER A 348 -11.89 -16.01 4.26
CA SER A 348 -11.87 -16.06 2.81
C SER A 348 -11.68 -17.44 2.20
N GLY A 349 -12.32 -17.65 1.06
CA GLY A 349 -12.23 -18.89 0.30
C GLY A 349 -13.26 -19.00 -0.81
N PRO A 350 -13.08 -19.95 -1.75
CA PRO A 350 -11.92 -20.84 -1.87
C PRO A 350 -10.71 -20.14 -2.52
N VAL A 351 -9.52 -20.32 -1.95
CA VAL A 351 -8.25 -19.79 -2.48
C VAL A 351 -7.29 -20.90 -2.86
N GLU A 352 -6.68 -20.80 -4.03
CA GLU A 352 -5.59 -21.67 -4.48
C GLU A 352 -4.23 -21.01 -4.21
N ILE A 353 -3.37 -21.66 -3.42
CA ILE A 353 -2.07 -21.11 -2.99
C ILE A 353 -0.96 -22.07 -3.40
N THR A 354 -0.21 -21.74 -4.46
CA THR A 354 0.74 -22.69 -5.05
C THR A 354 2.01 -22.11 -5.65
N GLY A 355 3.09 -22.88 -5.67
CA GLY A 355 4.34 -22.49 -6.32
C GLY A 355 5.07 -21.30 -5.68
N ASN A 356 4.59 -20.78 -4.55
CA ASN A 356 5.20 -19.63 -3.88
C ASN A 356 6.51 -20.05 -3.20
N ARG A 357 7.49 -19.14 -3.19
CA ARG A 357 8.75 -19.27 -2.45
C ARG A 357 8.75 -18.28 -1.29
N ILE A 358 8.74 -18.79 -0.07
CA ILE A 358 8.59 -18.00 1.15
C ILE A 358 9.84 -18.20 2.00
N ASP A 359 10.62 -17.16 2.21
CA ASP A 359 11.65 -17.14 3.26
C ASP A 359 11.08 -16.29 4.41
N MET A 360 10.54 -16.96 5.42
CA MET A 360 9.93 -16.27 6.56
C MET A 360 10.97 -15.83 7.61
N SER A 361 12.26 -16.07 7.37
CA SER A 361 13.33 -15.62 8.27
C SER A 361 13.31 -14.09 8.43
N GLY A 362 13.37 -13.61 9.67
CA GLY A 362 13.23 -12.18 9.99
C GLY A 362 11.80 -11.63 9.86
N GLY A 363 10.85 -12.45 9.39
CA GLY A 363 9.42 -12.20 9.42
C GLY A 363 8.76 -12.91 10.61
N LEU A 364 7.46 -13.19 10.49
CA LEU A 364 6.71 -13.86 11.56
C LEU A 364 6.13 -15.22 11.16
N ASN A 365 5.06 -15.29 10.37
CA ASN A 365 4.37 -16.56 10.05
C ASN A 365 4.48 -16.94 8.57
N GLY A 366 4.28 -18.23 8.26
CA GLY A 366 4.35 -18.78 6.90
C GLY A 366 3.06 -18.52 6.11
N ILE A 367 2.24 -19.56 5.97
CA ILE A 367 0.90 -19.47 5.36
C ILE A 367 -0.15 -19.66 6.45
N ALA A 368 -1.06 -18.69 6.60
CA ALA A 368 -2.09 -18.69 7.63
C ALA A 368 -3.50 -18.69 7.04
N LEU A 369 -4.35 -19.56 7.59
CA LEU A 369 -5.80 -19.56 7.39
C LEU A 369 -6.45 -19.12 8.72
N ILE A 370 -7.18 -18.00 8.70
CA ILE A 370 -7.75 -17.40 9.92
C ILE A 370 -9.27 -17.29 9.76
N GLN A 371 -10.04 -17.76 10.74
CA GLN A 371 -11.49 -17.56 10.79
C GLN A 371 -11.90 -16.74 12.02
N GLN A 372 -12.63 -15.66 11.75
CA GLN A 372 -13.27 -14.82 12.78
C GLN A 372 -14.76 -14.61 12.54
N ASP A 373 -15.44 -13.91 13.44
CA ASP A 373 -16.81 -13.46 13.22
C ASP A 373 -16.80 -12.20 12.34
N ARG A 374 -17.07 -12.39 11.04
CA ARG A 374 -17.09 -11.31 10.05
C ARG A 374 -18.41 -11.17 9.30
N GLY A 375 -19.38 -12.05 9.58
CA GLY A 375 -20.71 -12.00 8.95
C GLY A 375 -20.74 -12.45 7.48
N THR A 376 -21.38 -11.65 6.63
CA THR A 376 -21.73 -12.01 5.24
C THR A 376 -21.55 -10.79 4.35
N GLY A 377 -20.95 -11.01 3.17
CA GLY A 377 -20.82 -10.00 2.13
C GLY A 377 -21.71 -10.29 0.92
N ALA A 378 -21.39 -9.65 -0.20
CA ALA A 378 -22.17 -9.70 -1.42
C ALA A 378 -22.27 -11.10 -2.06
N PHE A 379 -21.31 -11.99 -1.82
CA PHE A 379 -21.25 -13.33 -2.43
C PHE A 379 -21.49 -14.46 -1.43
N GLY A 380 -21.87 -14.14 -0.20
CA GLY A 380 -22.21 -15.11 0.85
C GLY A 380 -21.45 -14.89 2.15
N PRO A 381 -21.58 -15.83 3.11
CA PRO A 381 -20.86 -15.75 4.38
C PRO A 381 -19.34 -15.72 4.18
N TYR A 382 -18.64 -14.87 4.94
CA TYR A 382 -17.18 -14.82 4.91
C TYR A 382 -16.57 -15.99 5.67
N ARG A 383 -16.15 -17.00 4.91
CA ARG A 383 -15.67 -18.29 5.43
C ARG A 383 -14.28 -18.60 4.93
N THR A 384 -13.41 -18.96 5.85
CA THR A 384 -12.12 -19.58 5.57
C THR A 384 -12.33 -21.06 5.33
N ALA A 385 -12.76 -21.40 4.12
CA ALA A 385 -13.14 -22.75 3.72
C ALA A 385 -12.77 -23.02 2.25
N GLY A 386 -12.49 -24.29 1.93
CA GLY A 386 -12.13 -24.73 0.59
C GLY A 386 -10.81 -24.18 0.06
N ASN A 387 -9.91 -23.73 0.93
CA ASN A 387 -8.58 -23.26 0.54
C ASN A 387 -7.62 -24.44 0.31
N ILE A 388 -6.84 -24.41 -0.76
CA ILE A 388 -5.89 -25.47 -1.09
C ILE A 388 -4.49 -24.86 -1.18
N VAL A 389 -3.62 -25.29 -0.27
CA VAL A 389 -2.23 -24.83 -0.12
C VAL A 389 -1.28 -25.94 -0.54
N TYR A 390 -0.68 -25.82 -1.72
CA TYR A 390 0.12 -26.92 -2.26
C TYR A 390 1.32 -26.52 -3.10
N GLY A 391 2.36 -27.35 -3.09
CA GLY A 391 3.54 -27.13 -3.94
C GLY A 391 4.36 -25.87 -3.58
N ASN A 392 4.12 -25.27 -2.42
CA ASN A 392 4.87 -24.10 -1.94
C ASN A 392 6.21 -24.53 -1.34
N THR A 393 7.18 -23.63 -1.33
CA THR A 393 8.47 -23.83 -0.67
C THR A 393 8.66 -22.78 0.40
N LEU A 394 8.73 -23.21 1.66
CA LEU A 394 8.87 -22.35 2.83
C LEU A 394 10.22 -22.59 3.50
N VAL A 395 10.92 -21.54 3.89
CA VAL A 395 12.21 -21.57 4.58
C VAL A 395 12.10 -20.74 5.86
N SER A 396 12.58 -21.29 6.98
CA SER A 396 12.84 -20.52 8.21
C SER A 396 14.19 -20.91 8.81
N ARG A 397 15.01 -19.88 9.06
CA ARG A 397 16.37 -20.03 9.62
C ARG A 397 16.44 -19.73 11.10
N ASP A 398 15.58 -18.84 11.56
CA ASP A 398 15.51 -18.39 12.96
C ASP A 398 14.63 -19.30 13.83
N GLY A 399 13.90 -20.24 13.21
CA GLY A 399 13.00 -21.15 13.93
C GLY A 399 11.79 -20.42 14.53
N ALA A 400 11.48 -19.21 14.05
CA ALA A 400 10.28 -18.49 14.42
C ALA A 400 9.15 -18.79 13.45
N GLY A 401 7.90 -18.65 13.92
CA GLY A 401 6.72 -18.68 13.06
C GLY A 401 5.98 -20.01 12.97
N ARG A 402 4.75 -19.92 12.47
CA ARG A 402 3.84 -21.04 12.26
C ARG A 402 3.17 -20.98 10.89
N THR A 403 2.74 -22.15 10.42
CA THR A 403 1.87 -22.36 9.26
C THR A 403 0.65 -23.15 9.69
N GLY A 404 -0.52 -22.85 9.12
CA GLY A 404 -1.74 -23.62 9.33
C GLY A 404 -2.99 -22.77 9.53
N GLY A 405 -3.91 -23.24 10.36
CA GLY A 405 -5.25 -22.72 10.52
C GLY A 405 -5.63 -22.44 11.97
N ALA A 406 -6.16 -21.24 12.23
CA ALA A 406 -6.58 -20.81 13.57
C ALA A 406 -7.93 -20.06 13.52
N ALA A 407 -8.74 -20.20 14.55
CA ALA A 407 -10.06 -19.60 14.61
C ALA A 407 -10.41 -19.11 16.02
N ASP A 408 -11.02 -17.93 16.12
CA ASP A 408 -11.70 -17.45 17.34
C ASP A 408 -13.23 -17.46 17.17
N HIS A 409 -13.70 -17.88 15.99
CA HIS A 409 -15.10 -18.10 15.64
C HIS A 409 -15.21 -19.27 14.65
N ASP A 410 -16.25 -20.10 14.76
CA ASP A 410 -16.52 -21.24 13.86
C ASP A 410 -15.29 -22.12 13.52
N GLU A 411 -14.51 -22.49 14.54
CA GLU A 411 -13.37 -23.40 14.40
C GLU A 411 -13.74 -24.72 13.68
N PRO A 412 -14.88 -25.39 14.00
CA PRO A 412 -15.30 -26.57 13.24
C PRO A 412 -15.50 -26.31 11.75
N GLY A 413 -16.00 -25.11 11.39
CA GLY A 413 -16.14 -24.67 10.00
C GLY A 413 -14.80 -24.47 9.29
N LEU A 414 -13.78 -23.92 9.97
CA LEU A 414 -12.43 -23.81 9.41
C LEU A 414 -11.77 -25.19 9.26
N LEU A 415 -11.77 -26.01 10.33
CA LEU A 415 -11.06 -27.29 10.33
C LEU A 415 -11.73 -28.33 9.42
N GLY A 416 -13.06 -28.34 9.36
CA GLY A 416 -13.88 -29.24 8.55
C GLY A 416 -14.32 -28.67 7.19
N GLY A 417 -13.97 -27.42 6.88
CA GLY A 417 -14.44 -26.67 5.71
C GLY A 417 -13.78 -27.05 4.38
N GLY A 418 -13.04 -28.17 4.32
CA GLY A 418 -12.32 -28.59 3.12
C GLY A 418 -11.06 -27.78 2.82
N ASN A 419 -10.48 -27.14 3.84
CA ASN A 419 -9.15 -26.54 3.73
C ASN A 419 -8.08 -27.64 3.77
N ILE A 420 -7.11 -27.58 2.87
CA ILE A 420 -6.09 -28.62 2.69
C ILE A 420 -4.71 -27.96 2.50
N PHE A 421 -3.73 -28.47 3.24
CA PHE A 421 -2.30 -28.32 2.95
C PHE A 421 -1.80 -29.65 2.38
N GLU A 422 -1.07 -29.65 1.27
CA GLU A 422 -0.51 -30.87 0.67
C GLU A 422 0.72 -30.60 -0.21
N GLY A 423 1.65 -31.55 -0.31
CA GLY A 423 2.78 -31.48 -1.23
C GLY A 423 3.67 -30.22 -1.10
N ASN A 424 3.70 -29.59 0.07
CA ASN A 424 4.55 -28.44 0.36
C ASN A 424 5.96 -28.88 0.79
N ARG A 425 6.94 -28.00 0.64
CA ARG A 425 8.32 -28.22 1.09
C ARG A 425 8.66 -27.21 2.18
N TYR A 426 8.94 -27.71 3.37
CA TYR A 426 9.32 -26.93 4.53
C TYR A 426 10.80 -27.15 4.82
N PHE A 427 11.56 -26.06 4.84
CA PHE A 427 12.98 -26.03 5.11
C PHE A 427 13.22 -25.28 6.43
N MET A 428 13.05 -26.00 7.54
CA MET A 428 13.12 -25.49 8.91
C MET A 428 13.38 -26.66 9.87
N ASP A 429 13.75 -26.36 11.11
CA ASP A 429 13.85 -27.40 12.14
C ASP A 429 12.43 -27.87 12.53
N ASP A 430 12.33 -29.06 13.11
CA ASP A 430 11.07 -29.56 13.65
C ASP A 430 10.71 -28.86 14.97
N GLY A 431 9.44 -28.94 15.37
CA GLY A 431 8.91 -28.29 16.56
C GLY A 431 7.58 -27.57 16.31
N PRO A 432 7.21 -26.61 17.18
CA PRO A 432 5.86 -26.04 17.27
C PRO A 432 5.56 -24.99 16.18
N HIS A 433 5.74 -25.39 14.92
CA HIS A 433 5.56 -24.58 13.70
C HIS A 433 4.19 -24.80 13.04
N TRP A 434 3.36 -25.65 13.62
CA TRP A 434 2.11 -26.09 13.02
C TRP A 434 0.92 -25.65 13.88
N TRP A 435 -0.15 -25.23 13.24
CA TRP A 435 -1.41 -24.94 13.92
C TRP A 435 -2.58 -25.53 13.14
N TRP A 436 -3.37 -26.41 13.76
CA TRP A 436 -4.62 -26.88 13.17
C TRP A 436 -5.54 -27.45 14.26
N GLY A 437 -6.28 -26.57 14.94
CA GLY A 437 -7.05 -26.96 16.12
C GLY A 437 -6.16 -27.53 17.23
N ASP A 438 -6.68 -28.50 17.98
CA ASP A 438 -5.95 -29.27 18.98
C ASP A 438 -5.34 -30.56 18.37
N PHE A 439 -4.05 -30.78 18.59
CA PHE A 439 -3.33 -32.00 18.19
C PHE A 439 -2.70 -32.67 19.44
N PRO A 440 -3.46 -33.52 20.16
CA PRO A 440 -3.08 -34.02 21.50
C PRO A 440 -1.82 -34.91 21.50
N SER A 441 -1.36 -35.33 20.33
CA SER A 441 -0.15 -36.10 20.13
C SER A 441 1.17 -35.36 20.39
N GLY A 442 1.15 -34.02 20.43
CA GLY A 442 2.32 -33.16 20.63
C GLY A 442 2.56 -32.16 19.50
N ASP A 443 3.46 -31.20 19.71
CA ASP A 443 3.63 -30.04 18.83
C ASP A 443 4.71 -30.21 17.75
N ASP A 444 4.92 -31.43 17.24
CA ASP A 444 5.90 -31.73 16.20
C ASP A 444 5.26 -32.09 14.86
N TRP A 445 6.08 -32.22 13.82
CA TRP A 445 5.64 -32.55 12.47
C TRP A 445 4.93 -33.91 12.34
N GLU A 446 5.37 -34.91 13.10
CA GLU A 446 4.74 -36.24 13.04
C GLU A 446 3.35 -36.22 13.66
N ALA A 447 3.23 -35.59 14.83
CA ALA A 447 1.97 -35.40 15.53
C ALA A 447 0.98 -34.55 14.72
N TYR A 448 1.44 -33.43 14.14
CA TYR A 448 0.64 -32.59 13.26
C TYR A 448 0.03 -33.39 12.10
N ARG A 449 0.85 -34.12 11.33
CA ARG A 449 0.35 -34.91 10.19
C ARG A 449 -0.54 -36.05 10.63
N ARG A 450 -0.22 -36.73 11.73
CA ARG A 450 -0.99 -37.88 12.24
C ARG A 450 -2.39 -37.46 12.67
N ASP A 451 -2.49 -36.40 13.46
CA ASP A 451 -3.74 -36.00 14.11
C ASP A 451 -4.66 -35.22 13.17
N THR A 452 -4.08 -34.43 12.27
CA THR A 452 -4.83 -33.49 11.42
C THR A 452 -5.03 -33.99 10.00
N ARG A 453 -4.17 -34.93 9.54
CA ARG A 453 -4.06 -35.39 8.15
C ARG A 453 -3.74 -34.27 7.14
N GLN A 454 -3.28 -33.12 7.63
CA GLN A 454 -2.78 -32.05 6.78
C GLN A 454 -1.36 -32.36 6.31
N ASP A 455 -0.94 -31.69 5.25
CA ASP A 455 0.38 -31.79 4.64
C ASP A 455 0.73 -33.20 4.16
N GLU A 456 -0.26 -33.91 3.60
CA GLU A 456 -0.02 -35.16 2.90
C GLU A 456 0.92 -34.94 1.71
N GLY A 457 1.93 -35.79 1.56
CA GLY A 457 2.96 -35.64 0.52
C GLY A 457 3.94 -34.48 0.74
N SER A 458 3.78 -33.68 1.80
CA SER A 458 4.73 -32.62 2.14
C SER A 458 6.00 -33.16 2.79
N VAL A 459 7.08 -32.38 2.71
CA VAL A 459 8.39 -32.73 3.27
C VAL A 459 8.85 -31.64 4.23
N LEU A 460 9.35 -32.05 5.39
CA LEU A 460 10.11 -31.20 6.31
C LEU A 460 11.59 -31.59 6.25
N SER A 461 12.47 -30.61 6.11
CA SER A 461 13.92 -30.80 6.05
C SER A 461 14.66 -29.67 6.77
N ALA A 462 15.69 -30.01 7.56
CA ALA A 462 16.59 -29.03 8.14
C ALA A 462 17.62 -28.48 7.14
N ASP A 463 17.74 -29.11 5.95
CA ASP A 463 18.70 -28.75 4.89
C ASP A 463 18.20 -27.56 4.07
N ARG A 464 18.40 -26.36 4.62
CA ARG A 464 17.82 -25.14 4.07
C ARG A 464 18.54 -24.71 2.77
N PRO A 465 17.82 -24.45 1.66
CA PRO A 465 18.42 -23.97 0.42
C PRO A 465 18.96 -22.55 0.58
N ASP A 466 19.85 -22.10 -0.32
CA ASP A 466 20.23 -20.69 -0.43
C ASP A 466 19.08 -19.88 -1.05
N THR A 467 18.61 -18.88 -0.30
CA THR A 467 17.49 -18.01 -0.69
C THR A 467 17.95 -16.64 -1.21
N SER A 468 19.26 -16.37 -1.30
CA SER A 468 19.81 -15.07 -1.70
C SER A 468 19.44 -14.63 -3.14
N ARG A 469 19.01 -15.57 -3.98
CA ARG A 469 18.59 -15.32 -5.38
C ARG A 469 17.08 -15.26 -5.57
N TRP A 470 16.30 -15.30 -4.49
CA TRP A 470 14.85 -15.27 -4.54
C TRP A 470 14.32 -13.87 -4.85
#